data_AF-A0A7Y2E4W7-F1
#
_entry.id   AF-A0A7Y2E4W7-F1
#
_cell.length_a   1.000
_cell.length_b   1.000
_cell.length_c   1.000
_cell.angle_alpha   90.00
_cell.angle_beta   90.00
_cell.angle_gamma   90.00
#
_symmetry.space_group_name_H-M   'P 1'
#
loop_
_entity.id
_entity.type
_entity.pdbx_description
1 polymer ?
#
loop_
_entity_poly.entity_id
_entity_poly.type
_entity_poly.pdbx_seq_one_letter_code
_entity_poly.pdbx_strand_id
1 'polypeptide(L)'
;MTLMEWVADMHLWMRGALFAVAVVGFGWLLITGLIRGHGTRLDRFFLGVVVGLLDANAIIGIVVLFYRGVTTPRLIHGGIMLLTVILVHVLATYAKAERNKLQLVPLLALYVLVVVMTEVGQTIYRSFLERGL
;
A
#
# COMPACT_ATOMS: atom_id res chain seq x y z
N MET A 1 -2.93 -0.15 -28.77
CA MET A 1 -2.77 0.13 -27.33
C MET A 1 -2.68 1.63 -27.14
N THR A 2 -3.66 2.24 -26.48
CA THR A 2 -3.66 3.67 -26.20
C THR A 2 -2.87 3.96 -24.92
N LEU A 3 -2.39 5.20 -24.73
CA LEU A 3 -1.70 5.64 -23.51
C LEU A 3 -2.50 5.28 -22.24
N MET A 4 -3.83 5.26 -22.33
CA MET A 4 -4.72 5.10 -21.18
C MET A 4 -5.07 3.65 -20.86
N GLU A 5 -4.99 2.76 -21.86
CA GLU A 5 -4.94 1.31 -21.62
C GLU A 5 -3.64 0.98 -20.88
N TRP A 6 -2.52 1.57 -21.32
CA TRP A 6 -1.23 1.40 -20.68
C TRP A 6 -1.21 1.88 -19.22
N VAL A 7 -1.77 3.05 -18.92
CA VAL A 7 -1.85 3.56 -17.53
C VAL A 7 -2.73 2.68 -16.64
N ALA A 8 -3.85 2.15 -17.16
CA ALA A 8 -4.74 1.28 -16.39
C ALA A 8 -4.12 -0.09 -16.12
N ASP A 9 -3.43 -0.67 -17.11
CA ASP A 9 -2.67 -1.90 -16.95
C ASP A 9 -1.53 -1.68 -15.95
N MET A 10 -0.82 -0.55 -16.05
CA MET A 10 0.25 -0.21 -15.12
C MET A 10 -0.24 -0.09 -13.69
N HIS A 11 -1.44 0.46 -13.45
CA HIS A 11 -2.07 0.48 -12.12
C HIS A 11 -2.32 -0.94 -11.58
N LEU A 12 -2.74 -1.88 -12.42
CA LEU A 12 -2.94 -3.28 -12.03
C LEU A 12 -1.61 -3.95 -11.65
N TRP A 13 -0.58 -3.75 -12.48
CA TRP A 13 0.77 -4.27 -12.24
C TRP A 13 1.40 -3.67 -10.97
N MET A 14 1.25 -2.37 -10.74
CA MET A 14 1.78 -1.71 -9.55
C MET A 14 1.11 -2.18 -8.26
N ARG A 15 -0.20 -2.45 -8.30
CA ARG A 15 -0.87 -3.09 -7.17
C ARG A 15 -0.33 -4.49 -6.88
N GLY A 16 -0.13 -5.30 -7.90
CA GLY A 16 0.46 -6.63 -7.76
C GLY A 16 1.87 -6.56 -7.16
N ALA A 17 2.68 -5.61 -7.64
CA ALA A 17 4.02 -5.36 -7.12
C ALA A 17 3.98 -4.87 -5.66
N LEU A 18 3.08 -3.94 -5.32
CA LEU A 18 2.88 -3.47 -3.94
C LEU A 18 2.57 -4.63 -3.00
N PHE A 19 1.61 -5.48 -3.39
CA PHE A 19 1.22 -6.64 -2.59
C PHE A 19 2.39 -7.63 -2.42
N ALA A 20 3.09 -7.96 -3.51
CA ALA A 20 4.23 -8.87 -3.47
C ALA A 20 5.36 -8.33 -2.56
N VAL A 21 5.72 -7.05 -2.71
CA VAL A 21 6.76 -6.42 -1.88
C VAL A 21 6.32 -6.30 -0.42
N ALA A 22 5.04 -5.99 -0.16
CA ALA A 22 4.51 -5.96 1.20
C ALA A 22 4.60 -7.33 1.88
N VAL A 23 4.21 -8.41 1.18
CA VAL A 23 4.28 -9.78 1.74
C VAL A 23 5.72 -10.23 1.95
N VAL A 24 6.61 -9.99 0.97
CA VAL A 24 8.03 -10.36 1.08
C VAL A 24 8.71 -9.55 2.19
N GLY A 25 8.48 -8.24 2.25
CA GLY A 25 9.00 -7.36 3.29
C GLY A 25 8.49 -7.73 4.68
N PHE A 26 7.22 -8.11 4.81
CA PHE A 26 6.63 -8.60 6.06
C PHE A 26 7.29 -9.91 6.52
N GLY A 27 7.44 -10.89 5.62
CA GLY A 27 8.12 -12.15 5.92
C GLY A 27 9.57 -11.95 6.35
N TRP A 28 10.28 -11.04 5.67
CA TRP A 28 11.64 -10.65 6.04
C TRP A 28 11.70 -9.99 7.42
N LEU A 29 10.80 -9.05 7.71
CA LEU A 29 10.71 -8.36 9.00
C LEU A 29 10.39 -9.32 10.15
N LEU A 30 9.57 -10.35 9.91
CA LEU A 30 9.34 -11.42 10.88
C LEU A 30 10.63 -12.20 11.16
N ILE A 31 11.38 -12.58 10.11
CA ILE A 31 12.65 -13.30 10.25
C ILE A 31 13.67 -12.45 11.01
N THR A 32 13.91 -11.20 10.61
CA THR A 32 14.92 -10.36 11.26
C THR A 32 14.49 -9.90 12.65
N GLY A 33 13.19 -9.65 12.82
CA GLY A 33 12.60 -9.19 14.07
C GLY A 33 12.51 -10.25 15.15
N LEU A 34 11.90 -11.40 14.85
CA LEU A 34 11.72 -12.49 15.83
C LEU A 34 12.98 -13.31 16.02
N ILE A 35 13.77 -13.56 14.96
CA ILE A 35 14.91 -14.50 15.03
C ILE A 35 16.22 -13.76 15.34
N ARG A 36 16.41 -12.54 14.81
CA ARG A 36 17.69 -11.80 14.96
C ARG A 36 17.63 -10.64 15.94
N GLY A 37 16.44 -10.24 16.41
CA GLY A 37 16.24 -9.21 17.44
C GLY A 37 16.77 -7.81 17.08
N HIS A 38 17.12 -7.57 15.81
CA HIS A 38 17.71 -6.32 15.34
C HIS A 38 17.09 -5.92 13.99
N GLY A 39 16.64 -4.66 13.91
CA GLY A 39 16.23 -4.04 12.66
C GLY A 39 17.44 -3.81 11.76
N THR A 40 17.42 -4.38 10.55
CA THR A 40 18.54 -4.32 9.61
C THR A 40 18.45 -3.10 8.68
N ARG A 41 19.55 -2.75 8.00
CA ARG A 41 19.53 -1.75 6.92
C ARG A 41 18.56 -2.14 5.79
N LEU A 42 18.36 -3.45 5.60
CA LEU A 42 17.43 -4.02 4.62
C LEU A 42 15.97 -3.71 4.99
N ASP A 43 15.62 -3.73 6.27
CA ASP A 43 14.23 -3.49 6.72
C ASP A 43 13.78 -2.07 6.40
N ARG A 44 14.69 -1.09 6.55
CA ARG A 44 14.47 0.30 6.15
C ARG A 44 14.37 0.47 4.64
N PHE A 45 15.12 -0.33 3.88
CA PHE A 45 15.04 -0.34 2.42
C PHE A 45 13.67 -0.86 1.96
N PHE A 46 13.23 -2.01 2.45
CA PHE A 46 11.91 -2.56 2.14
C PHE A 46 10.78 -1.61 2.52
N LEU A 47 10.87 -0.97 3.70
CA LEU A 47 9.89 0.03 4.11
C LEU A 47 9.83 1.20 3.11
N GLY A 48 10.99 1.73 2.69
CA GLY A 48 11.05 2.80 1.70
C GLY A 48 10.46 2.39 0.35
N VAL A 49 10.71 1.16 -0.09
CA VAL A 49 10.13 0.63 -1.33
C VAL A 49 8.61 0.49 -1.22
N VAL A 50 8.09 -0.07 -0.12
CA VAL A 50 6.63 -0.21 0.08
C VAL A 50 5.94 1.14 0.09
N VAL A 51 6.49 2.12 0.83
CA VAL A 51 5.92 3.47 0.88
C VAL A 51 5.97 4.12 -0.50
N GLY A 52 7.11 4.04 -1.20
CA GLY A 52 7.23 4.63 -2.53
C GLY A 52 6.30 3.98 -3.57
N LEU A 53 6.12 2.66 -3.52
CA LEU A 53 5.16 1.95 -4.38
C LEU A 53 3.72 2.34 -4.04
N LEU A 54 3.40 2.53 -2.75
CA LEU A 54 2.07 2.95 -2.31
C LEU A 54 1.75 4.35 -2.82
N ASP A 55 2.69 5.29 -2.69
CA ASP A 55 2.54 6.67 -3.15
C ASP A 55 2.36 6.72 -4.68
N ALA A 56 3.22 6.02 -5.42
CA ALA A 56 3.10 5.90 -6.86
C ALA A 56 1.73 5.33 -7.24
N ASN A 57 1.28 4.28 -6.54
CA ASN A 57 0.00 3.64 -6.83
C ASN A 57 -1.20 4.55 -6.53
N ALA A 58 -1.14 5.34 -5.46
CA ALA A 58 -2.14 6.35 -5.17
C ALA A 58 -2.18 7.45 -6.24
N ILE A 59 -1.02 7.94 -6.69
CA ILE A 59 -0.93 8.95 -7.76
C ILE A 59 -1.54 8.42 -9.06
N ILE A 60 -1.15 7.21 -9.49
CA ILE A 60 -1.73 6.60 -10.69
C ILE A 60 -3.23 6.37 -10.51
N GLY A 61 -3.67 5.91 -9.34
CA GLY A 61 -5.08 5.73 -9.03
C GLY A 61 -5.89 7.02 -9.17
N ILE A 62 -5.35 8.15 -8.69
CA ILE A 62 -5.96 9.48 -8.84
C ILE A 62 -6.03 9.89 -10.32
N VAL A 63 -4.94 9.73 -11.07
CA VAL A 63 -4.90 10.05 -12.51
C VAL A 63 -5.95 9.23 -13.28
N VAL A 64 -6.07 7.94 -12.98
CA VAL A 64 -7.08 7.05 -13.59
C VAL A 64 -8.50 7.49 -13.23
N LEU A 65 -8.71 7.96 -12.00
CA LEU A 65 -10.01 8.40 -11.50
C LEU A 65 -10.53 9.66 -12.20
N PHE A 66 -9.66 10.66 -12.40
CA PHE A 66 -10.01 11.87 -13.15
C PHE A 66 -10.25 11.59 -14.64
N TYR A 67 -9.56 10.60 -15.22
CA TYR A 67 -9.71 10.29 -16.64
C TYR A 67 -10.92 9.43 -16.98
N ARG A 68 -11.16 8.33 -16.25
CA ARG A 68 -12.24 7.39 -16.58
C ARG A 68 -13.61 7.85 -16.08
N GLY A 69 -13.67 8.96 -15.34
CA GLY A 69 -14.87 9.50 -14.73
C GLY A 69 -15.04 9.09 -13.27
N VAL A 70 -15.64 10.01 -12.51
CA VAL A 70 -15.86 9.93 -11.07
C VAL A 70 -17.13 9.11 -10.80
N THR A 71 -16.97 7.80 -10.62
CA THR A 71 -18.06 6.93 -10.16
C THR A 71 -17.91 6.64 -8.66
N THR A 72 -19.03 6.42 -7.96
CA THR A 72 -19.06 6.04 -6.54
C THR A 72 -18.04 4.96 -6.16
N PRO A 73 -17.95 3.81 -6.87
CA PRO A 73 -16.97 2.78 -6.54
C PRO A 73 -15.51 3.24 -6.69
N ARG A 74 -15.22 4.09 -7.68
CA ARG A 74 -13.86 4.61 -7.90
C ARG A 74 -13.49 5.63 -6.83
N LEU A 75 -14.42 6.50 -6.44
CA LEU A 75 -14.22 7.45 -5.34
C LEU A 75 -13.91 6.73 -4.03
N ILE A 76 -14.68 5.69 -3.70
CA ILE A 76 -14.44 4.89 -2.49
C ILE A 76 -13.07 4.22 -2.57
N HIS A 77 -12.72 3.62 -3.71
CA HIS A 77 -11.42 3.00 -3.91
C HIS A 77 -10.27 4.01 -3.73
N GLY A 78 -10.33 5.15 -4.44
CA GLY A 78 -9.32 6.21 -4.34
C GLY A 78 -9.22 6.80 -2.94
N GLY A 79 -10.36 6.99 -2.26
CA GLY A 79 -10.41 7.47 -0.87
C GLY A 79 -9.73 6.52 0.12
N ILE A 80 -9.96 5.21 -0.01
CA ILE A 80 -9.28 4.19 0.83
C ILE A 80 -7.78 4.21 0.56
N MET A 81 -7.34 4.32 -0.70
CA MET A 81 -5.92 4.38 -1.04
C MET A 81 -5.25 5.65 -0.48
N LEU A 82 -5.92 6.80 -0.56
CA LEU A 82 -5.44 8.05 0.00
C LEU A 82 -5.33 7.99 1.54
N LEU A 83 -6.34 7.43 2.20
CA LEU A 83 -6.33 7.20 3.64
C LEU A 83 -5.19 6.27 4.04
N THR A 84 -4.93 5.23 3.24
CA THR A 84 -3.82 4.29 3.46
C THR A 84 -2.48 5.00 3.39
N VAL A 85 -2.25 5.85 2.38
CA VAL A 85 -1.02 6.67 2.27
C VAL A 85 -0.82 7.54 3.51
N ILE A 86 -1.88 8.24 3.94
CA ILE A 86 -1.83 9.11 5.12
C ILE A 86 -1.46 8.30 6.37
N LEU A 87 -2.16 7.20 6.64
CA LEU A 87 -1.91 6.37 7.81
C LEU A 87 -0.49 5.78 7.80
N VAL A 88 -0.02 5.34 6.64
CA VAL A 88 1.34 4.82 6.45
C VAL A 88 2.39 5.89 6.76
N HIS A 89 2.18 7.13 6.31
CA HIS A 89 3.09 8.24 6.60
C HIS A 89 3.09 8.64 8.08
N VAL A 90 1.91 8.67 8.72
CA VAL A 90 1.78 8.92 10.16
C VAL A 90 2.51 7.84 10.95
N LEU A 91 2.29 6.56 10.60
CA LEU A 91 2.88 5.42 11.29
C LEU A 91 4.39 5.32 11.05
N ALA A 92 4.86 5.63 9.85
CA ALA A 92 6.30 5.70 9.53
C ALA A 92 6.99 6.86 10.27
N THR A 93 6.30 8.00 10.44
CA THR A 93 6.81 9.14 11.21
C THR A 93 6.90 8.78 12.70
N TYR A 94 5.87 8.14 13.23
CA TYR A 94 5.85 7.64 14.60
C TYR A 94 6.99 6.63 14.85
N ALA A 95 7.18 5.67 13.95
CA ALA A 95 8.27 4.69 14.03
C ALA A 95 9.68 5.33 13.95
N LYS A 96 9.83 6.49 13.29
CA LYS A 96 11.10 7.25 13.27
C LYS A 96 11.36 8.00 14.57
N ALA A 97 10.31 8.47 15.25
CA ALA A 97 10.43 9.24 16.49
C ALA A 97 10.86 8.38 17.68
N GLU A 98 10.40 7.13 17.74
CA GLU A 98 10.76 6.17 18.79
C GLU A 98 12.02 5.36 18.41
N ARG A 99 13.17 5.68 19.04
CA ARG A 99 14.48 5.00 18.82
C ARG A 99 14.61 3.60 19.43
N ASN A 100 13.56 3.05 20.05
CA ASN A 100 13.65 1.81 20.82
C ASN A 100 13.34 0.54 20.01
N LYS A 101 13.81 -0.61 20.52
CA LYS A 101 13.60 -1.98 19.98
C LYS A 101 12.13 -2.36 19.74
N LEU A 102 11.18 -1.55 20.20
CA LEU A 102 9.74 -1.63 19.91
C LEU A 102 9.38 -1.27 18.46
N GLN A 103 10.33 -0.82 17.62
CA GLN A 103 10.09 -0.52 16.19
C GLN A 103 9.45 -1.67 15.40
N LEU A 104 9.59 -2.92 15.83
CA LEU A 104 9.05 -4.06 15.10
C LEU A 104 7.52 -4.02 14.99
N VAL A 105 6.83 -3.68 16.09
CA VAL A 105 5.36 -3.68 16.16
C VAL A 105 4.72 -2.64 15.23
N PRO A 106 5.11 -1.34 15.26
CA PRO A 106 4.56 -0.36 14.34
C PRO A 106 4.96 -0.64 12.88
N LEU A 107 6.14 -1.22 12.62
CA LEU A 107 6.52 -1.65 11.27
C LEU A 107 5.65 -2.81 10.77
N LEU A 108 5.45 -3.85 11.58
CA LEU A 108 4.56 -4.97 11.26
C LEU A 108 3.12 -4.48 11.05
N ALA A 109 2.64 -3.58 11.92
CA ALA A 109 1.33 -2.96 11.79
C ALA A 109 1.20 -2.18 10.47
N LEU A 110 2.26 -1.51 10.01
CA LEU A 110 2.29 -0.81 8.73
C LEU A 110 2.10 -1.77 7.55
N TYR A 111 2.83 -2.88 7.53
CA TYR A 111 2.68 -3.90 6.49
C TYR A 111 1.27 -4.49 6.47
N VAL A 112 0.76 -4.87 7.64
CA VAL A 112 -0.61 -5.40 7.77
C VAL A 112 -1.63 -4.37 7.29
N LEU A 113 -1.48 -3.10 7.69
CA LEU A 113 -2.36 -2.02 7.26
C LEU A 113 -2.35 -1.85 5.74
N VAL A 114 -1.18 -1.83 5.10
CA VAL A 114 -1.06 -1.71 3.64
C VAL A 114 -1.77 -2.86 2.94
N VAL A 115 -1.52 -4.11 3.36
CA VAL A 115 -2.14 -5.29 2.76
C VAL A 115 -3.65 -5.27 2.96
N VAL A 116 -4.13 -5.08 4.19
CA VAL A 116 -5.56 -5.07 4.52
C VAL A 116 -6.28 -3.96 3.78
N MET A 117 -5.77 -2.72 3.79
CA MET A 117 -6.46 -1.61 3.15
C MET A 117 -6.48 -1.74 1.62
N THR A 118 -5.40 -2.28 1.03
CA THR A 118 -5.36 -2.54 -0.41
C THR A 118 -6.41 -3.60 -0.80
N GLU A 119 -6.53 -4.68 -0.03
CA GLU A 119 -7.51 -5.74 -0.29
C GLU A 119 -8.95 -5.33 0.02
N VAL A 120 -9.17 -4.57 1.10
CA VAL A 120 -10.48 -4.03 1.46
C VAL A 120 -10.97 -3.06 0.39
N GLY A 121 -10.11 -2.13 -0.05
CA GLY A 121 -10.43 -1.20 -1.14
C GLY A 121 -10.80 -1.91 -2.44
N GLN A 122 -10.20 -3.08 -2.71
CA GLN A 122 -10.50 -3.90 -3.88
C GLN A 122 -11.79 -4.71 -3.75
N THR A 123 -12.01 -5.31 -2.59
CA THR A 123 -13.22 -6.08 -2.29
C THR A 123 -14.44 -5.19 -2.37
N ILE A 124 -14.35 -3.99 -1.77
CA ILE A 124 -15.43 -3.00 -1.85
C ILE A 124 -15.66 -2.62 -3.33
N TYR A 125 -14.61 -2.23 -4.05
CA TYR A 125 -14.72 -1.87 -5.46
C TYR A 125 -15.42 -2.96 -6.32
N ARG A 126 -15.03 -4.23 -6.15
CA ARG A 126 -15.66 -5.35 -6.88
C ARG A 126 -17.11 -5.55 -6.49
N SER A 127 -17.44 -5.47 -5.19
CA SER A 127 -18.82 -5.64 -4.73
C SER A 127 -19.78 -4.57 -5.28
N PHE A 128 -19.29 -3.35 -5.53
CA PHE A 128 -20.09 -2.32 -6.22
C PHE A 128 -20.28 -2.65 -7.70
N LEU A 129 -19.21 -3.09 -8.39
CA LEU A 129 -19.32 -3.52 -9.79
C LEU A 129 -20.30 -4.69 -9.98
N GLU A 130 -20.26 -5.69 -9.10
CA GLU A 130 -21.18 -6.84 -9.13
C GLU A 130 -22.64 -6.42 -8.90
N ARG A 131 -22.86 -5.31 -8.18
CA ARG A 131 -24.19 -4.75 -7.92
C ARG A 131 -24.67 -3.80 -9.03
N GLY A 132 -23.86 -3.54 -10.06
CA GLY A 132 -24.20 -2.60 -11.14
C GLY A 132 -24.24 -1.14 -10.70
N LEU A 133 -23.50 -0.78 -9.66
CA LEU A 133 -23.44 0.56 -9.05
C LEU A 133 -22.14 1.32 -9.39
#